data_AF-A0A2R6DD64-F1
#
_entry.id   AF-A0A2R6DD64-F1
#
_cell.length_a   1.000
_cell.length_b   1.000
_cell.length_c   1.000
_cell.angle_alpha   90.00
_cell.angle_beta   90.00
_cell.angle_gamma   90.00
#
_symmetry.space_group_name_H-M   'P 1'
#
loop_
_entity.id
_entity.type
_entity.pdbx_description
1 polymer ?
#
loop_
_entity_poly.entity_id
_entity_poly.type
_entity_poly.pdbx_seq_one_letter_code
_entity_poly.pdbx_strand_id
1 'polypeptide(L)'
;MAASVEPFDGLPEVSARCSRCGVQVSIPVIVAFVRHPTVAAFYHEHGTDVRTRPLWAPEFYDPVDVAADPDADLFCVTVELDGETVEGSVDDSLSVVDVTR
;
A
#
# COMPACT_ATOMS: atom_id res chain seq x y z
N MET A 1 3.40 -2.25 -19.14
CA MET A 1 3.90 -3.53 -18.60
C MET A 1 2.77 -4.02 -17.72
N ALA A 2 2.22 -5.21 -17.93
CA ALA A 2 1.08 -5.63 -17.11
C ALA A 2 1.59 -6.05 -15.74
N ALA A 3 1.23 -5.29 -14.70
CA ALA A 3 1.36 -5.75 -13.32
C ALA A 3 0.54 -7.05 -13.20
N SER A 4 1.17 -8.13 -12.74
CA SER A 4 0.46 -9.33 -12.34
C SER A 4 0.16 -9.19 -10.86
N VAL A 5 -1.13 -9.13 -10.53
CA VAL A 5 -1.63 -9.09 -9.15
C VAL A 5 -1.73 -10.54 -8.68
N GLU A 6 -0.67 -11.03 -8.04
CA GLU A 6 -0.73 -12.26 -7.25
C GLU A 6 -0.85 -11.87 -5.76
N PRO A 7 -1.56 -12.62 -4.91
CA PRO A 7 -1.76 -12.21 -3.53
C PRO A 7 -0.58 -12.61 -2.61
N PHE A 8 0.07 -11.63 -1.96
CA PHE A 8 0.93 -11.87 -0.79
C PHE A 8 0.03 -11.88 0.45
N ASP A 9 -0.17 -13.06 1.06
CA ASP A 9 -1.09 -13.24 2.21
C ASP A 9 -2.54 -12.75 1.95
N GLY A 10 -2.97 -12.71 0.67
CA GLY A 10 -4.30 -12.26 0.27
C GLY A 10 -4.41 -10.81 -0.19
N LEU A 11 -3.35 -10.00 -0.04
CA LEU A 11 -3.38 -8.59 -0.43
C LEU A 11 -2.90 -8.37 -1.88
N PRO A 12 -3.50 -7.41 -2.61
CA PRO A 12 -3.01 -6.99 -3.92
C PRO A 12 -1.54 -6.55 -3.87
N GLU A 13 -0.75 -7.06 -4.81
CA GLU A 13 0.66 -6.73 -4.97
C GLU A 13 0.94 -6.22 -6.39
N VAL A 14 1.99 -5.41 -6.52
CA VAL A 14 2.56 -5.01 -7.81
C VAL A 14 3.90 -5.69 -8.01
N SER A 15 4.03 -6.37 -9.14
CA SER A 15 5.26 -7.04 -9.57
C SER A 15 6.00 -6.23 -10.64
N ALA A 16 7.28 -5.95 -10.41
CA ALA A 16 8.16 -5.30 -11.39
C ALA A 16 9.42 -6.13 -11.64
N ARG A 17 9.86 -6.19 -12.91
CA ARG A 17 11.09 -6.88 -13.31
C ARG A 17 12.16 -5.89 -13.76
N CYS A 18 13.32 -5.96 -13.15
CA CYS A 18 14.46 -5.14 -13.53
C CYS A 18 14.96 -5.51 -14.95
N SER A 19 14.97 -4.55 -15.86
CA SER A 19 15.45 -4.75 -17.23
C SER A 19 16.96 -5.02 -17.33
N ARG A 20 17.74 -4.64 -16.30
CA ARG A 20 19.19 -4.81 -16.28
C ARG A 20 19.65 -6.17 -15.78
N CYS A 21 19.08 -6.67 -14.69
CA CYS A 21 19.52 -7.93 -14.05
C CYS A 21 18.46 -9.04 -14.08
N GLY A 22 17.22 -8.74 -14.49
CA GLY A 22 16.13 -9.71 -14.56
C GLY A 22 15.48 -10.07 -13.22
N VAL A 23 15.95 -9.51 -12.10
CA VAL A 23 15.33 -9.70 -10.77
C VAL A 23 13.89 -9.19 -10.81
N GLN A 24 12.96 -10.02 -10.30
CA GLN A 24 11.57 -9.65 -10.07
C GLN A 24 11.39 -9.28 -8.61
N VAL A 25 10.69 -8.18 -8.37
CA VAL A 25 10.31 -7.70 -7.04
C VAL A 25 8.80 -7.57 -7.01
N SER A 26 8.21 -8.15 -5.98
CA SER A 26 6.79 -8.04 -5.65
C SER A 26 6.64 -7.20 -4.39
N ILE A 27 5.75 -6.23 -4.41
CA ILE A 27 5.51 -5.35 -3.27
C ILE A 27 3.99 -5.24 -3.05
N PRO A 28 3.48 -5.55 -1.84
CA PRO A 28 2.09 -5.29 -1.49
C PRO A 28 1.76 -3.80 -1.63
N VAL A 29 0.61 -3.47 -2.23
CA VAL A 29 0.21 -2.08 -2.50
C VAL A 29 0.25 -1.20 -1.23
N ILE A 30 -0.15 -1.77 -0.10
CA ILE A 30 -0.16 -1.08 1.20
C ILE A 30 1.21 -0.50 1.57
N VAL A 31 2.32 -1.12 1.16
CA VAL A 31 3.68 -0.64 1.45
C VAL A 31 3.95 0.73 0.82
N ALA A 32 3.39 1.00 -0.36
CA ALA A 32 3.49 2.32 -0.99
C ALA A 32 2.62 3.34 -0.25
N PHE A 33 1.41 2.92 0.13
CA PHE A 33 0.44 3.77 0.82
C PHE A 33 0.92 4.24 2.19
N VAL A 34 1.44 3.34 3.06
CA VAL A 34 1.95 3.72 4.40
C VAL A 34 3.15 4.67 4.35
N ARG A 35 3.85 4.75 3.21
CA ARG A 35 4.98 5.68 3.00
C ARG A 35 4.56 7.05 2.48
N HIS A 36 3.30 7.23 2.07
CA HIS A 36 2.79 8.53 1.67
C HIS A 36 2.77 9.49 2.88
N PRO A 37 3.19 10.76 2.73
CA PRO A 37 3.35 11.68 3.87
C PRO A 37 2.09 11.83 4.73
N THR A 38 0.91 11.91 4.12
CA THR A 38 -0.38 12.02 4.84
C THR A 38 -0.67 10.78 5.68
N VAL A 39 -0.41 9.59 5.13
CA VAL A 39 -0.65 8.31 5.82
C VAL A 39 0.40 8.09 6.90
N ALA A 40 1.66 8.44 6.64
CA ALA A 40 2.72 8.42 7.63
C ALA A 40 2.44 9.36 8.81
N ALA A 41 1.86 10.54 8.55
CA ALA A 41 1.41 11.45 9.60
C ALA A 41 0.25 10.83 10.40
N PHE A 42 -0.73 10.23 9.73
CA PHE A 42 -1.84 9.51 10.36
C PHE A 42 -1.34 8.42 11.31
N TYR A 43 -0.46 7.51 10.87
CA TYR A 43 0.15 6.50 11.76
C TYR A 43 0.93 7.13 12.92
N HIS A 44 1.65 8.22 12.68
CA HIS A 44 2.42 8.91 13.71
C HIS A 44 1.52 9.55 14.78
N GLU A 45 0.38 10.12 14.39
CA GLU A 45 -0.65 10.63 15.32
C GLU A 45 -1.21 9.51 16.20
N HIS A 46 -1.26 8.28 15.69
CA HIS A 46 -1.65 7.05 16.39
C HIS A 46 -0.45 6.32 17.05
N GLY A 47 0.67 7.03 17.28
CA GLY A 47 1.81 6.52 18.05
C GLY A 47 2.76 5.57 17.31
N THR A 48 2.62 5.42 15.99
CA THR A 48 3.47 4.55 15.18
C THR A 48 4.32 5.35 14.19
N ASP A 49 5.63 5.39 14.39
CA ASP A 49 6.56 5.92 13.37
C ASP A 49 6.90 4.84 12.33
N VAL A 50 6.23 4.93 11.18
CA VAL A 50 6.38 4.00 10.04
C VAL A 50 7.82 3.86 9.53
N ARG A 51 8.68 4.86 9.74
CA ARG A 51 10.07 4.85 9.25
C ARG A 51 11.00 4.00 10.11
N THR A 52 10.59 3.73 11.34
CA THR A 52 11.36 2.91 12.30
C THR A 52 10.95 1.44 12.30
N ARG A 53 9.84 1.13 11.62
CA ARG A 53 9.29 -0.22 11.53
C ARG A 53 9.79 -0.95 10.28
N PRO A 54 10.01 -2.26 10.36
CA PRO A 54 10.24 -3.05 9.16
C PRO A 54 8.99 -3.05 8.28
N LEU A 55 9.18 -3.23 6.97
CA LEU A 55 8.07 -3.28 6.01
C LEU A 55 7.07 -4.40 6.31
N TRP A 56 7.53 -5.50 6.90
CA TRP A 56 6.71 -6.67 7.27
C TRP A 56 6.08 -6.55 8.68
N ALA A 57 6.00 -5.33 9.24
CA ALA A 57 5.39 -5.13 10.55
C ALA A 57 3.87 -5.36 10.46
N PRO A 58 3.27 -6.16 11.36
CA PRO A 58 1.87 -6.58 11.25
C PRO A 58 0.89 -5.41 11.31
N GLU A 59 1.23 -4.32 12.00
CA GLU A 59 0.41 -3.10 12.08
C GLU A 59 0.17 -2.41 10.71
N PHE A 60 0.89 -2.79 9.66
CA PHE A 60 0.68 -2.29 8.30
C PHE A 60 -0.26 -3.16 7.47
N TYR A 61 -0.69 -4.31 7.98
CA TYR A 61 -1.48 -5.28 7.22
C TYR A 61 -2.80 -5.61 7.89
N ASP A 62 -2.95 -5.30 9.20
CA ASP A 62 -4.15 -5.55 9.98
C ASP A 62 -4.42 -4.37 10.93
N PRO A 63 -5.61 -3.73 10.89
CA PRO A 63 -6.74 -3.93 9.97
C PRO A 63 -6.62 -3.03 8.72
N VAL A 64 -6.14 -3.59 7.61
CA VAL A 64 -6.06 -2.88 6.32
C VAL A 64 -6.92 -3.58 5.28
N ASP A 65 -7.74 -2.81 4.57
CA ASP A 65 -8.47 -3.29 3.39
C ASP A 65 -7.81 -2.74 2.12
N VAL A 66 -7.60 -3.61 1.14
CA VAL A 66 -7.06 -3.25 -0.17
C VAL A 66 -7.85 -3.98 -1.25
N ALA A 67 -8.48 -3.20 -2.12
CA ALA A 67 -9.27 -3.72 -3.25
C ALA A 67 -8.79 -3.13 -4.57
N ALA A 68 -8.81 -3.92 -5.64
CA ALA A 68 -8.65 -3.38 -6.99
C ALA A 68 -9.95 -2.68 -7.41
N ASP A 69 -9.83 -1.49 -7.98
CA ASP A 69 -10.94 -0.79 -8.60
C ASP A 69 -11.28 -1.52 -9.94
N PRO A 70 -12.53 -1.95 -10.16
CA PRO A 70 -12.90 -2.65 -11.39
C PRO A 70 -13.07 -1.72 -12.60
N ASP A 71 -13.26 -0.41 -12.36
CA ASP A 71 -13.56 0.60 -13.37
C ASP A 71 -12.36 1.54 -13.65
N ALA A 72 -11.33 1.50 -12.80
CA ALA A 72 -10.07 2.23 -12.96
C ALA A 72 -8.84 1.31 -12.76
N ASP A 73 -7.70 1.66 -13.35
CA ASP A 73 -6.43 0.94 -13.13
C ASP A 73 -5.79 1.37 -11.79
N LEU A 74 -6.55 1.23 -10.70
CA LEU A 74 -6.24 1.71 -9.36
C LEU A 74 -6.54 0.65 -8.30
N PHE A 75 -5.87 0.79 -7.17
CA PHE A 75 -6.14 0.07 -5.94
C PHE A 75 -6.67 1.04 -4.89
N CYS A 76 -7.83 0.74 -4.32
CA CYS A 76 -8.39 1.44 -3.17
C CYS A 76 -7.80 0.84 -1.89
N VAL A 77 -7.28 1.70 -1.02
CA VAL A 77 -6.68 1.31 0.26
C VAL A 77 -7.41 2.04 1.37
N THR A 78 -7.85 1.30 2.38
CA THR A 78 -8.48 1.84 3.58
C THR A 78 -7.75 1.33 4.81
N VAL A 79 -7.33 2.24 5.67
CA VAL A 79 -6.66 1.95 6.94
C VAL A 79 -7.50 2.55 8.07
N GLU A 80 -7.84 1.73 9.07
CA GLU A 80 -8.53 2.18 10.28
C GLU A 80 -7.61 2.03 11.49
N LEU A 81 -7.42 3.11 12.25
CA LEU A 81 -6.66 3.11 13.50
C LEU A 81 -7.47 3.86 14.56
N ASP A 82 -7.67 3.26 15.73
CA ASP A 82 -8.39 3.84 16.87
C ASP A 82 -9.75 4.50 16.52
N GLY A 83 -10.43 4.00 15.47
CA GLY A 83 -11.73 4.52 15.00
C GLY A 83 -11.66 5.72 14.06
N GLU A 84 -10.47 6.17 13.68
CA GLU A 84 -10.25 7.09 12.56
C GLU A 84 -9.84 6.32 11.31
N THR A 85 -10.16 6.87 10.14
CA THR A 85 -9.91 6.20 8.86
C THR A 85 -9.10 7.10 7.93
N VAL A 86 -8.18 6.51 7.17
CA VAL A 86 -7.56 7.16 6.02
C VAL A 86 -7.74 6.26 4.80
N GLU A 87 -8.18 6.86 3.71
CA GLU A 87 -8.47 6.20 2.45
C GLU A 87 -7.62 6.79 1.34
N GLY A 88 -7.37 6.02 0.29
CA GLY A 88 -6.76 6.57 -0.90
C GLY A 88 -6.64 5.57 -2.03
N SER A 89 -6.08 6.07 -3.12
CA SER A 89 -5.92 5.31 -4.36
C SER A 89 -4.46 5.22 -4.76
N VAL A 90 -4.04 4.03 -5.17
CA VAL A 90 -2.68 3.73 -5.63
C VAL A 90 -2.74 3.15 -7.04
N ASP A 91 -1.87 3.58 -7.95
CA ASP A 91 -1.81 3.03 -9.31
C ASP A 91 -0.89 1.80 -9.43
N ASP A 92 -0.85 1.19 -10.62
CA ASP A 92 0.00 0.03 -10.94
C ASP A 92 1.51 0.31 -10.85
N SER A 93 1.90 1.58 -10.76
CA SER A 93 3.28 2.02 -10.55
C SER A 93 3.66 2.20 -9.08
N LEU A 94 2.75 1.86 -8.16
CA LEU A 94 2.85 2.11 -6.73
C LEU A 94 2.90 3.61 -6.37
N SER A 95 2.30 4.46 -7.20
CA SER A 95 2.13 5.88 -6.91
C SER A 95 0.78 6.13 -6.24
N VAL A 96 0.79 6.86 -5.13
CA VAL A 96 -0.45 7.29 -4.46
C VAL A 96 -1.00 8.51 -5.20
N VAL A 97 -2.18 8.38 -5.79
CA VAL A 97 -2.80 9.40 -6.65
C VAL A 97 -3.84 10.25 -5.93
N ASP A 98 -4.44 9.70 -4.86
CA ASP A 98 -5.39 10.41 -3.99
C ASP A 98 -5.25 9.90 -2.54
N VAL A 99 -5.47 10.79 -1.57
CA VAL A 99 -5.55 10.45 -0.14
C VAL A 99 -6.56 11.36 0.55
N THR A 100 -7.49 10.76 1.27
CA THR A 100 -8.52 11.42 2.07
C THR A 100 -8.56 10.85 3.49
N ARG A 101 -8.83 11.69 4.49
CA ARG A 101 -8.97 11.33 5.90
C ARG A 101 -10.28 11.90 6.43
#